data_AF-A0A0A9DJR2-F1
#
_entry.id   AF-A0A0A9DJR2-F1
#
_cell.length_a   1.000
_cell.length_b   1.000
_cell.length_c   1.000
_cell.angle_alpha   90.00
_cell.angle_beta   90.00
_cell.angle_gamma   90.00
#
_symmetry.space_group_name_H-M   'P 1'
#
loop_
_entity.id
_entity.type
_entity.pdbx_description
1 polymer ?
#
loop_
_entity_poly.entity_id
_entity_poly.type
_entity_poly.pdbx_seq_one_letter_code
_entity_poly.pdbx_strand_id
1 'polypeptide(L)'
;MDRDWEMLFPLTTLKKIPRYMSDHNPMIIETKQQKKRSSKPFCFELSWLQHPDFLPKVKEIWEKPIKSNSSISTWIIKIRRVKKYLKGWGDNNKGVIKKSEKKVTR
;
A
#
# COMPACT_ATOMS: atom_id res chain seq x y z
N MET A 1 -1.56 13.57 -34.85
CA MET A 1 -1.47 13.65 -33.38
C MET A 1 -2.09 14.97 -32.97
N ASP A 2 -2.97 14.93 -31.98
CA ASP A 2 -3.72 16.10 -31.56
C ASP A 2 -2.81 17.05 -30.76
N ARG A 3 -2.64 18.29 -31.23
CA ARG A 3 -1.71 19.26 -30.64
C ARG A 3 -2.16 19.69 -29.23
N ASP A 4 -3.46 19.67 -28.99
CA ASP A 4 -4.03 20.05 -27.70
C ASP A 4 -3.61 19.07 -26.60
N TRP A 5 -3.51 17.77 -26.92
CA TRP A 5 -3.03 16.75 -25.99
C TRP A 5 -1.55 16.92 -25.64
N GLU A 6 -0.70 17.19 -26.63
CA GLU A 6 0.73 17.40 -26.42
C GLU A 6 1.00 18.64 -25.54
N MET A 7 0.18 19.68 -25.68
CA MET A 7 0.23 20.87 -24.82
C MET A 7 -0.19 20.58 -23.37
N LEU A 8 -1.16 19.70 -23.15
CA LEU A 8 -1.63 19.33 -21.80
C LEU A 8 -0.63 18.44 -21.05
N PHE A 9 0.16 17.63 -21.77
CA PHE A 9 1.10 16.68 -21.17
C PHE A 9 2.51 16.74 -21.78
N PRO A 10 3.20 17.90 -21.72
CA PRO A 10 4.46 18.15 -22.42
C PRO A 10 5.63 17.29 -21.92
N LEU A 11 5.49 16.66 -20.75
CA LEU A 11 6.50 15.79 -20.16
C LEU A 11 6.21 14.30 -20.41
N THR A 12 5.27 13.97 -21.28
CA THR A 12 4.95 12.58 -21.62
C THR A 12 5.98 12.03 -22.58
N THR A 13 6.53 10.86 -22.27
CA THR A 13 7.40 10.12 -23.18
C THR A 13 6.77 8.78 -23.52
N LEU A 14 6.86 8.38 -24.79
CA LEU A 14 6.37 7.11 -25.30
C LEU A 14 7.57 6.24 -25.66
N LYS A 15 7.64 5.03 -25.11
CA LYS A 15 8.70 4.06 -25.44
C LYS A 15 8.07 2.76 -25.93
N LYS A 16 8.57 2.28 -27.07
CA LYS A 16 8.21 0.97 -27.63
C LYS A 16 9.13 -0.09 -27.01
N ILE A 17 8.55 -1.15 -26.45
CA ILE A 17 9.32 -2.30 -25.94
C ILE A 17 9.64 -3.26 -27.10
N PRO A 18 10.83 -3.86 -27.17
CA PRO A 18 11.13 -4.92 -28.14
C PRO A 18 10.17 -6.11 -28.00
N ARG A 19 9.73 -6.63 -29.14
CA ARG A 19 8.81 -7.77 -29.23
C ARG A 19 9.56 -9.06 -28.90
N TYR A 20 8.98 -9.92 -28.05
CA TYR A 20 9.50 -11.27 -27.82
C TYR A 20 8.56 -12.38 -28.33
N MET A 21 7.27 -12.38 -27.96
CA MET A 21 6.38 -13.54 -28.25
C MET A 21 4.90 -13.19 -28.53
N SER A 22 4.50 -11.92 -28.55
CA SER A 22 3.11 -11.50 -28.87
C SER A 22 3.08 -10.70 -30.18
N ASP A 23 1.99 -10.86 -30.93
CA ASP A 23 1.59 -10.03 -32.06
C ASP A 23 1.29 -8.58 -31.66
N HIS A 24 0.93 -8.36 -30.39
CA HIS A 24 0.79 -7.03 -29.78
C HIS A 24 2.15 -6.48 -29.32
N ASN A 25 2.37 -5.20 -29.62
CA ASN A 25 3.60 -4.51 -29.26
C ASN A 25 3.32 -3.51 -28.12
N PRO A 26 3.68 -3.83 -26.87
CA PRO A 26 3.38 -2.96 -25.74
C PRO A 26 4.12 -1.62 -25.87
N MET A 27 3.38 -0.55 -25.63
CA MET A 27 3.92 0.81 -25.55
C MET A 27 3.85 1.28 -24.09
N ILE A 28 4.98 1.75 -23.57
CA ILE A 28 5.05 2.39 -22.25
C ILE A 28 4.86 3.88 -22.45
N ILE A 29 3.83 4.42 -21.81
CA ILE A 29 3.60 5.85 -21.68
C ILE A 29 4.07 6.27 -20.28
N GLU A 30 5.05 7.16 -20.22
CA GLU A 30 5.52 7.76 -18.98
C GLU A 30 5.14 9.24 -18.97
N THR A 31 4.09 9.59 -18.22
CA THR A 31 3.76 10.97 -17.91
C THR A 31 4.62 11.38 -16.72
N LYS A 32 5.68 12.19 -16.92
CA LYS A 32 6.54 12.66 -15.80
C LYS A 32 5.83 13.70 -14.90
N GLN A 33 4.51 13.62 -14.79
CA GLN A 33 3.73 14.37 -13.84
C GLN A 33 4.18 14.01 -12.43
N GLN A 34 4.40 15.01 -11.59
CA GLN A 34 4.64 14.77 -10.18
C GLN A 34 3.42 14.06 -9.61
N LYS A 35 3.56 12.75 -9.35
CA LYS A 35 2.57 12.03 -8.55
C LYS A 35 2.50 12.76 -7.22
N LYS A 36 1.36 13.42 -6.95
CA LYS A 36 1.00 13.78 -5.57
C LYS A 36 1.24 12.51 -4.76
N ARG A 37 2.12 12.56 -3.77
CA ARG A 37 2.40 11.42 -2.90
C ARG A 37 1.12 11.12 -2.15
N SER A 38 0.25 10.31 -2.75
CA SER A 38 -0.94 9.81 -2.10
C SER A 38 -0.47 8.92 -0.95
N SER A 39 -1.17 8.97 0.18
CA SER A 39 -0.88 8.07 1.27
C SER A 39 -0.99 6.65 0.73
N LYS A 40 0.06 5.83 0.90
CA LYS A 40 0.03 4.43 0.45
C LYS A 40 -1.24 3.76 0.95
N PRO A 41 -1.97 3.01 0.10
CA PRO A 41 -3.12 2.25 0.54
C PRO A 41 -2.69 1.27 1.65
N PHE A 42 -3.61 0.98 2.56
CA PHE A 42 -3.38 -0.07 3.54
C PHE A 42 -3.37 -1.42 2.81
N CYS A 43 -2.27 -2.16 2.93
CA CYS A 43 -2.14 -3.52 2.42
C CYS A 43 -1.97 -4.45 3.62
N PHE A 44 -2.74 -5.53 3.63
CA PHE A 44 -2.59 -6.62 4.59
C PHE A 44 -1.52 -7.59 4.07
N GLU A 45 -0.61 -8.02 4.94
CA GLU A 45 0.40 -9.03 4.59
C GLU A 45 0.10 -10.35 5.29
N LEU A 46 0.11 -11.44 4.52
CA LEU A 46 -0.15 -12.79 5.02
C LEU A 46 0.87 -13.22 6.09
N SER A 47 2.10 -12.73 6.01
CA SER A 47 3.16 -12.98 7.00
C SER A 47 2.76 -12.52 8.41
N TRP A 48 1.85 -11.55 8.54
CA TRP A 48 1.39 -11.11 9.84
C TRP A 48 0.62 -12.21 10.57
N LEU A 49 -0.12 -13.07 9.86
CA LEU A 49 -0.87 -14.17 10.48
C LEU A 49 0.04 -15.22 11.12
N GLN A 50 1.27 -15.35 10.62
CA GLN A 50 2.26 -16.29 11.15
C GLN A 50 2.97 -15.74 12.39
N HIS A 51 2.85 -14.44 12.68
CA HIS A 51 3.48 -13.84 13.84
C HIS A 51 2.73 -14.24 15.13
N PRO A 52 3.41 -14.76 16.16
CA PRO A 52 2.75 -15.28 17.37
C PRO A 52 1.88 -14.23 18.07
N ASP A 53 2.32 -12.97 18.08
CA ASP A 53 1.58 -11.87 18.71
C ASP A 53 0.40 -11.32 17.88
N PHE A 54 0.16 -11.82 16.66
CA PHE A 54 -0.89 -11.29 15.79
C PHE A 54 -2.27 -11.41 16.39
N LEU A 55 -2.71 -12.65 16.63
CA LEU A 55 -4.04 -12.93 17.15
C LEU A 55 -4.24 -12.32 18.55
N PRO A 56 -3.30 -12.46 19.52
CA PRO A 56 -3.42 -11.81 20.82
C PRO A 56 -3.64 -10.31 20.73
N LYS A 57 -2.86 -9.60 19.90
CA LYS A 57 -2.96 -8.14 19.77
C LYS A 57 -4.23 -7.68 19.08
N VAL A 58 -4.64 -8.38 18.01
CA VAL A 58 -5.89 -8.05 17.32
C VAL A 58 -7.08 -8.28 18.25
N LYS A 59 -7.10 -9.38 19.01
CA LYS A 59 -8.14 -9.67 20.01
C LYS A 59 -8.20 -8.60 21.10
N GLU A 60 -7.05 -8.25 21.67
CA GLU A 60 -6.92 -7.18 22.67
C GLU A 60 -7.55 -5.87 22.17
N ILE A 61 -7.28 -5.49 20.91
CA ILE A 61 -7.82 -4.26 20.31
C ILE A 61 -9.32 -4.37 20.04
N TRP A 62 -9.79 -5.54 19.62
CA TRP A 62 -11.18 -5.81 19.27
C TRP A 62 -12.12 -5.76 20.48
N GLU A 63 -11.62 -6.21 21.63
CA GLU A 63 -12.36 -6.27 22.89
C GLU A 63 -12.36 -4.94 23.66
N LYS A 64 -11.60 -3.93 23.21
CA LYS A 64 -11.58 -2.61 23.87
C LYS A 64 -12.99 -2.02 23.94
N PRO A 65 -13.41 -1.52 25.11
CA PRO A 65 -14.75 -0.97 25.27
C PRO A 65 -15.00 0.20 24.31
N ILE A 66 -16.25 0.31 23.86
CA ILE A 66 -16.72 1.34 22.95
C ILE A 66 -17.99 1.92 23.56
N LYS A 67 -18.00 3.23 23.77
CA LYS A 67 -19.21 3.96 24.13
C LYS A 67 -19.92 4.37 22.84
N SER A 68 -20.89 3.56 22.41
CA SER A 68 -21.72 3.86 21.25
C SER A 68 -23.09 3.22 21.40
N ASN A 69 -24.14 3.94 21.01
CA ASN A 69 -25.51 3.47 21.10
C ASN A 69 -25.96 2.73 19.82
N SER A 70 -25.08 2.60 18.81
CA SER A 70 -25.35 1.94 17.54
C SER A 70 -24.38 0.79 17.29
N SER A 71 -24.92 -0.36 16.88
CA SER A 71 -24.16 -1.56 16.50
C SER A 71 -23.24 -1.28 15.30
N ILE A 72 -23.71 -0.52 14.32
CA ILE A 72 -22.94 -0.13 13.12
C ILE A 72 -21.76 0.75 13.53
N SER A 73 -21.99 1.77 14.34
CA SER A 73 -20.93 2.64 14.85
C SER A 73 -19.89 1.86 15.65
N THR A 74 -20.33 0.91 16.47
CA THR A 74 -19.44 0.00 17.21
C THR A 74 -18.56 -0.82 16.26
N TRP A 75 -19.14 -1.42 15.23
CA TRP A 75 -18.41 -2.20 14.23
C TRP A 75 -17.40 -1.34 13.46
N ILE A 76 -17.79 -0.16 12.98
CA ILE A 76 -16.89 0.79 12.30
C ILE A 76 -15.70 1.16 13.18
N ILE A 77 -15.94 1.44 14.47
CA ILE A 77 -14.88 1.79 15.42
C ILE A 77 -13.91 0.62 15.60
N LYS A 78 -14.40 -0.62 15.76
CA LYS A 78 -13.56 -1.80 15.88
C LYS A 78 -12.65 -1.98 14.67
N ILE A 79 -13.22 -1.95 13.46
CA ILE A 79 -12.46 -2.08 12.21
C ILE A 79 -11.42 -0.96 12.07
N ARG A 80 -11.77 0.29 12.39
CA ARG A 80 -10.83 1.42 12.34
C ARG A 80 -9.68 1.27 13.33
N ARG A 81 -9.93 0.78 14.54
CA ARG A 81 -8.90 0.51 15.56
C ARG A 81 -7.91 -0.56 15.08
N VAL A 82 -8.41 -1.69 14.61
CA VAL A 82 -7.57 -2.77 14.07
C VAL A 82 -6.76 -2.29 12.87
N LYS A 83 -7.40 -1.62 11.90
CA LYS A 83 -6.71 -1.07 10.72
C LYS A 83 -5.60 -0.10 11.10
N LYS A 84 -5.84 0.81 12.06
CA LYS A 84 -4.83 1.77 12.53
C LYS A 84 -3.62 1.06 13.12
N TYR A 85 -3.85 0.06 13.96
CA TYR A 85 -2.78 -0.75 14.55
C TYR A 85 -1.98 -1.51 13.48
N LEU A 86 -2.66 -2.25 12.59
CA LEU A 86 -2.01 -3.04 11.55
C LEU A 86 -1.17 -2.17 10.60
N LYS A 87 -1.63 -0.93 10.31
CA LYS A 87 -0.85 0.01 9.51
C LYS A 87 0.49 0.35 10.17
N GLY A 88 0.47 0.71 11.46
CA GLY A 88 1.69 1.01 12.21
C GLY A 88 2.59 -0.21 12.38
N TRP A 89 1.99 -1.38 12.57
CA TRP A 89 2.73 -2.64 12.67
C TRP A 89 3.47 -2.98 11.37
N GLY A 90 2.79 -2.88 10.22
CA GLY A 90 3.41 -3.10 8.92
C GLY A 90 4.60 -2.18 8.66
N ASP A 91 4.48 -0.90 9.03
CA ASP A 91 5.59 0.06 8.90
C ASP A 91 6.77 -0.30 9.81
N ASN A 92 6.51 -0.75 11.04
CA ASN A 92 7.55 -1.19 11.98
C ASN A 92 8.28 -2.45 11.50
N ASN A 93 7.53 -3.47 11.05
CA ASN A 93 8.10 -4.73 10.55
C ASN A 93 9.01 -4.48 9.34
N LYS A 94 8.58 -3.61 8.40
CA LYS A 94 9.41 -3.18 7.26
C LYS A 94 10.67 -2.46 7.71
N GLY A 95 10.60 -1.69 8.79
CA GLY A 95 11.76 -1.06 9.41
C GLY A 95 12.75 -2.07 10.00
N VAL A 96 12.25 -3.13 10.63
CA VAL A 96 13.08 -4.20 11.21
C VAL A 96 13.78 -5.00 10.11
N ILE A 97 13.05 -5.44 9.07
CA ILE A 97 13.60 -6.21 7.93
C ILE A 97 14.74 -5.44 7.24
N LYS A 98 14.53 -4.15 6.96
CA LYS A 98 15.57 -3.29 6.35
C LYS A 98 16.81 -3.12 7.24
N LYS A 99 16.65 -3.16 8.57
CA LYS A 99 17.79 -3.07 9.50
C LYS A 99 18.57 -4.38 9.55
N SER A 100 17.91 -5.53 9.47
CA SER A 100 18.60 -6.84 9.41
C SER A 100 19.36 -7.02 8.09
N GLU A 101 18.78 -6.63 6.95
CA GLU A 101 19.46 -6.72 5.64
C GLU A 101 20.76 -5.89 5.60
N LYS A 102 20.74 -4.69 6.19
CA LYS A 102 21.93 -3.81 6.30
C LYS A 102 23.02 -4.35 7.23
N LYS A 103 22.68 -5.23 8.17
CA LYS A 103 23.66 -5.89 9.06
C LYS A 103 24.29 -7.11 8.42
N VAL A 104 23.61 -7.76 7.48
CA VAL A 104 24.13 -8.94 6.77
C VAL A 104 25.04 -8.55 5.59
N THR A 105 24.88 -7.35 5.04
CA THR A 105 25.67 -6.81 3.93
C THR A 105 26.92 -6.03 4.36
N ARG A 106 27.30 -6.07 5.64
CA ARG A 106 28.49 -5.41 6.20
C ARG A 106 29.32 -6.42 6.97
#